data_AF-A0A8X7JHE1-F1
#
_entry.id   AF-A0A8X7JHE1-F1
#
_cell.length_a   1.000
_cell.length_b   1.000
_cell.length_c   1.000
_cell.angle_alpha   90.00
_cell.angle_beta   90.00
_cell.angle_gamma   90.00
#
_symmetry.space_group_name_H-M   'P 1'
#
loop_
_entity.id
_entity.type
_entity.pdbx_description
1 polymer ?
#
loop_
_entity_poly.entity_id
_entity_poly.type
_entity_poly.pdbx_seq_one_letter_code
_entity_poly.pdbx_strand_id
1 'polypeptide(L)'
;MEPSSLAQALTVLGASLVLAKLLEEGAIKLRLPGVLGQILAGIILGSSFSYFRQAYNGDALEFLMNLGLIWLLFLGGLETDISLVRRTGKVAVVSTTMGVLVPLILGFLVGRLLGLPGREPLVLGILLTPTSIGLTLRVFIELGKLNTDYGIASLTASILDDFMGIALLVLGVARG
;
A
#
# COMPACT_ATOMS: atom_id res chain seq x y z
N MET A 1 -4.02 30.72 2.45
CA MET A 1 -2.77 30.03 2.87
C MET A 1 -1.80 31.09 3.32
N GLU A 2 -1.39 31.08 4.59
CA GLU A 2 -0.33 31.96 5.09
C GLU A 2 0.99 31.63 4.36
N PRO A 3 1.79 32.61 3.91
CA PRO A 3 3.04 32.38 3.17
C PRO A 3 4.04 31.44 3.88
N SER A 4 3.97 31.40 5.22
CA SER A 4 4.78 30.52 6.06
C SER A 4 4.42 29.04 5.90
N SER A 5 3.15 28.71 5.63
CA SER A 5 2.68 27.32 5.46
C SER A 5 3.19 26.68 4.17
N LEU A 6 3.25 27.45 3.08
CA LEU A 6 3.74 26.96 1.78
C LEU A 6 5.26 26.75 1.81
N ALA A 7 6.00 27.66 2.45
CA ALA A 7 7.45 27.50 2.63
C ALA A 7 7.79 26.25 3.46
N GLN A 8 7.02 25.97 4.52
CA GLN A 8 7.16 24.74 5.31
C GLN A 8 6.88 23.49 4.48
N ALA A 9 5.79 23.49 3.71
CA ALA A 9 5.44 22.36 2.84
C ALA A 9 6.53 22.05 1.82
N LEU A 10 7.06 23.08 1.14
CA LEU A 10 8.15 22.93 0.18
C LEU A 10 9.44 22.45 0.83
N THR A 11 9.76 22.92 2.04
CA THR A 11 10.96 22.50 2.76
C THR A 11 10.90 21.02 3.12
N VAL A 12 9.74 20.58 3.63
CA VAL A 12 9.51 19.18 4.02
C VAL A 12 9.49 18.27 2.79
N LEU A 13 8.85 18.71 1.70
CA LEU A 13 8.84 17.97 0.45
C LEU A 13 10.26 17.87 -0.16
N GLY A 14 11.00 18.97 -0.20
CA GLY A 14 12.38 18.97 -0.70
C GLY A 14 13.29 18.04 0.11
N ALA A 15 13.25 18.15 1.43
CA ALA A 15 14.06 17.30 2.30
C ALA A 15 13.65 15.82 2.23
N SER A 16 12.35 15.52 2.14
CA SER A 16 11.88 14.15 1.97
C SER A 16 12.29 13.54 0.64
N LEU A 17 12.21 14.30 -0.46
CA LEU A 17 12.70 13.84 -1.77
C LEU A 17 14.20 13.57 -1.79
N VAL A 18 15.00 14.47 -1.20
CA VAL A 18 16.46 14.29 -1.12
C VAL A 18 16.81 13.03 -0.33
N LEU A 19 16.25 12.87 0.87
CA LEU A 19 16.54 11.69 1.68
C LEU A 19 16.02 10.40 1.04
N ALA A 20 14.81 10.44 0.48
CA ALA A 20 14.21 9.30 -0.22
C ALA A 20 15.08 8.86 -1.40
N LYS A 21 15.63 9.79 -2.20
CA LYS A 21 16.52 9.47 -3.31
C LYS A 21 17.86 8.90 -2.86
N LEU A 22 18.46 9.47 -1.81
CA LEU A 22 19.72 8.94 -1.26
C LEU A 22 19.56 7.51 -0.75
N LEU A 23 18.47 7.22 -0.02
CA LEU A 23 18.21 5.88 0.49
C LEU A 23 17.74 4.90 -0.60
N GLU A 24 17.01 5.37 -1.62
CA GLU A 24 16.66 4.59 -2.80
C GLU A 24 17.92 4.09 -3.53
N GLU A 25 18.88 4.98 -3.79
CA GLU A 25 20.17 4.58 -4.39
C GLU A 25 20.94 3.61 -3.49
N GLY A 26 20.91 3.82 -2.18
CA GLY A 26 21.48 2.89 -1.20
C GLY A 26 20.86 1.50 -1.27
N ALA A 27 19.52 1.42 -1.32
CA ALA A 27 18.79 0.16 -1.45
C ALA A 27 19.14 -0.56 -2.77
N ILE A 28 19.18 0.17 -3.88
CA ILE A 28 19.55 -0.39 -5.19
C ILE A 28 20.98 -0.93 -5.18
N LYS A 29 21.94 -0.22 -4.57
CA LYS A 29 23.33 -0.71 -4.41
C LYS A 29 23.41 -2.02 -3.62
N LEU A 30 22.49 -2.22 -2.67
CA LEU A 30 22.35 -3.46 -1.91
C LEU A 30 21.51 -4.54 -2.62
N ARG A 31 21.11 -4.31 -3.89
CA ARG A 31 20.23 -5.19 -4.68
C ARG A 31 18.83 -5.37 -4.09
N LEU A 32 18.34 -4.37 -3.37
CA LEU A 32 16.98 -4.29 -2.86
C LEU A 32 16.13 -3.38 -3.75
N PRO A 33 14.79 -3.54 -3.76
CA PRO A 33 13.88 -2.59 -4.40
C PRO A 33 14.08 -1.17 -3.84
N GLY A 34 14.14 -0.18 -4.73
CA GLY A 34 14.40 1.21 -4.38
C GLY A 34 13.33 1.80 -3.45
N VAL A 35 12.07 1.37 -3.63
CA VAL A 35 10.95 1.76 -2.76
C VAL A 35 11.19 1.46 -1.28
N LEU A 36 11.98 0.44 -0.93
CA LEU A 36 12.33 0.16 0.47
C LEU A 36 13.16 1.28 1.09
N GLY A 37 14.09 1.86 0.32
CA GLY A 37 14.86 3.03 0.74
C GLY A 37 13.97 4.26 0.98
N GLN A 38 12.97 4.46 0.14
CA GLN A 38 12.00 5.55 0.28
C GLN A 38 11.11 5.37 1.53
N ILE A 39 10.66 4.15 1.81
CA ILE A 39 9.92 3.83 3.05
C ILE A 39 10.78 4.11 4.28
N LEU A 40 12.05 3.69 4.26
CA LEU A 40 13.00 3.97 5.35
C LEU A 40 13.20 5.49 5.54
N ALA A 41 13.29 6.26 4.45
CA ALA A 41 13.36 7.73 4.54
C ALA A 41 12.14 8.30 5.24
N GLY A 42 10.94 7.84 4.89
CA GLY A 42 9.69 8.23 5.55
C GLY A 42 9.68 7.89 7.04
N ILE A 43 10.12 6.68 7.41
CA ILE A 43 10.21 6.25 8.81
C ILE A 43 11.20 7.14 9.59
N ILE A 44 12.39 7.40 9.05
CA ILE A 44 13.41 8.25 9.70
C ILE A 44 12.88 9.66 9.90
N LEU A 45 12.30 10.27 8.86
CA LEU A 45 11.78 11.65 8.92
C LEU A 45 10.58 11.76 9.87
N GLY A 46 9.65 10.82 9.82
CA GLY A 46 8.44 10.83 10.66
C GLY A 46 8.74 10.55 12.14
N SER A 47 9.68 9.65 12.43
CA SER A 47 10.04 9.29 13.81
C SER A 47 10.99 10.31 14.46
N SER A 48 12.02 10.77 13.73
CA SER A 48 13.14 11.51 14.31
C SER A 48 12.91 13.03 14.40
N PHE A 49 11.98 13.58 13.62
CA PHE A 49 11.79 15.04 13.54
C PHE A 49 10.33 15.43 13.79
N SER A 50 10.06 16.00 14.96
CA SER A 50 8.73 16.53 15.33
C SER A 50 8.22 17.59 14.34
N TYR A 51 9.15 18.37 13.76
CA TYR A 51 8.86 19.34 12.70
C TYR A 51 8.22 18.71 11.45
N PHE A 52 8.75 17.58 10.98
CA PHE A 52 8.17 16.86 9.84
C PHE A 52 6.78 16.33 10.16
N ARG A 53 6.58 15.83 11.39
CA ARG A 53 5.30 15.31 11.84
C ARG A 53 4.21 16.39 11.89
N GLN A 54 4.56 17.61 12.33
CA GLN A 54 3.64 18.75 12.36
C GLN A 54 3.30 19.26 10.96
N ALA A 55 4.29 19.32 10.06
CA ALA A 55 4.08 19.78 8.69
C ALA A 55 3.29 18.79 7.83
N TYR A 56 3.32 17.49 8.16
CA TYR A 56 2.50 16.47 7.50
C TYR A 56 1.00 16.59 7.79
N ASN A 57 0.61 17.32 8.84
CA ASN A 57 -0.80 17.57 9.16
C ASN A 57 -1.41 18.74 8.34
N GLY A 58 -0.70 19.22 7.30
CA GLY A 58 -1.20 20.26 6.42
C GLY A 58 -1.86 19.69 5.16
N ASP A 59 -3.01 20.26 4.78
CA ASP A 59 -3.82 19.85 3.61
C ASP A 59 -3.00 19.73 2.29
N ALA A 60 -1.96 20.55 2.13
CA ALA A 60 -1.15 20.58 0.92
C ALA A 60 -0.31 19.30 0.72
N LEU A 61 0.30 18.77 1.79
CA LEU A 61 1.09 17.54 1.70
C LEU A 61 0.20 16.32 1.50
N GLU A 62 -0.95 16.27 2.20
CA GLU A 62 -1.93 15.20 2.03
C GLU A 62 -2.46 15.17 0.59
N PHE A 63 -2.79 16.32 0.03
CA PHE A 63 -3.21 16.43 -1.37
C PHE A 63 -2.13 15.89 -2.33
N LEU A 64 -0.87 16.30 -2.15
CA LEU A 64 0.24 15.83 -2.99
C LEU A 64 0.50 14.33 -2.83
N MET A 65 0.36 13.78 -1.63
CA MET A 65 0.48 12.35 -1.36
C MET A 65 -0.62 11.56 -2.10
N ASN A 66 -1.87 12.00 -1.98
CA ASN A 66 -3.00 11.37 -2.66
C ASN A 66 -2.84 11.45 -4.19
N LEU A 67 -2.39 12.60 -4.70
CA LEU A 67 -2.11 12.77 -6.12
C LEU A 67 -0.97 11.86 -6.60
N GLY A 68 0.10 11.72 -5.80
CA GLY A 68 1.20 10.81 -6.09
C GLY A 68 0.77 9.34 -6.15
N LEU A 69 -0.10 8.92 -5.23
CA LEU A 69 -0.67 7.56 -5.23
C LEU A 69 -1.55 7.32 -6.46
N ILE A 70 -2.44 8.25 -6.79
CA ILE A 70 -3.29 8.17 -7.99
C ILE A 70 -2.42 8.09 -9.24
N TRP A 71 -1.38 8.93 -9.34
CA TRP A 71 -0.47 8.95 -10.47
C TRP A 71 0.30 7.63 -10.62
N LEU A 72 0.76 7.05 -9.50
CA LEU A 72 1.42 5.75 -9.49
C LEU A 72 0.49 4.63 -10.03
N LEU A 73 -0.74 4.56 -9.52
CA LEU A 73 -1.71 3.55 -9.95
C LEU A 73 -2.11 3.76 -11.42
N PHE A 74 -2.22 5.01 -11.86
CA PHE A 74 -2.48 5.35 -13.25
C PHE A 74 -1.35 4.90 -14.18
N LEU A 75 -0.09 5.18 -13.82
CA LEU A 75 1.08 4.72 -14.57
C LEU A 75 1.12 3.19 -14.65
N GLY A 76 0.85 2.50 -13.55
CA GLY A 76 0.75 1.04 -13.56
C GLY A 76 -0.32 0.51 -14.50
N GLY A 77 -1.48 1.18 -14.55
CA GLY A 77 -2.54 0.87 -15.49
C GLY A 77 -2.11 1.06 -16.96
N LEU A 78 -1.34 2.11 -17.26
CA LEU A 78 -0.80 2.36 -18.60
C LEU A 78 0.29 1.36 -19.01
N GLU A 79 1.11 0.91 -18.07
CA GLU A 79 2.17 -0.09 -18.32
C GLU A 79 1.64 -1.54 -18.40
N THR A 80 0.40 -1.77 -17.96
CA THR A 80 -0.19 -3.11 -17.86
C THR A 80 -0.70 -3.62 -19.21
N ASP A 81 -0.27 -4.82 -19.60
CA ASP A 81 -0.86 -5.55 -20.73
C ASP A 81 -2.24 -6.13 -20.38
N ILE A 82 -3.28 -5.52 -20.94
CA ILE A 82 -4.69 -5.92 -20.74
C ILE A 82 -4.96 -7.35 -21.25
N SER A 83 -4.22 -7.84 -22.24
CA SER A 83 -4.37 -9.22 -22.72
C SER A 83 -3.96 -10.24 -21.67
N LEU A 84 -2.90 -9.93 -20.90
CA LEU A 84 -2.47 -10.75 -19.77
C LEU A 84 -3.50 -10.73 -18.64
N VAL A 85 -4.13 -9.58 -18.36
CA VAL A 85 -5.19 -9.46 -17.33
C VAL A 85 -6.33 -10.44 -17.64
N ARG A 86 -6.76 -10.50 -18.91
CA ARG A 86 -7.80 -11.43 -19.33
C ARG A 86 -7.36 -12.89 -19.23
N ARG A 87 -6.10 -13.17 -19.59
CA ARG A 87 -5.52 -14.53 -19.53
C ARG A 87 -5.41 -15.06 -18.11
N THR A 88 -4.99 -14.21 -17.16
CA THR A 88 -4.70 -14.60 -15.77
C THR A 88 -5.89 -14.41 -14.83
N GLY A 89 -7.03 -13.91 -15.30
CA GLY A 89 -8.20 -13.62 -14.48
C GLY A 89 -8.68 -14.79 -13.60
N LYS A 90 -8.62 -16.03 -14.09
CA LYS A 90 -8.95 -17.22 -13.27
C LYS A 90 -7.99 -17.40 -12.10
N VAL A 91 -6.69 -17.21 -12.34
CA VAL A 91 -5.66 -17.28 -11.30
C VAL A 91 -5.86 -16.16 -10.29
N ALA A 92 -6.16 -14.95 -10.76
CA ALA A 92 -6.45 -13.81 -9.89
C ALA A 92 -7.65 -14.08 -8.97
N VAL A 93 -8.78 -14.55 -9.49
CA VAL A 93 -9.98 -14.86 -8.69
C VAL A 93 -9.70 -15.91 -7.62
N VAL A 94 -9.03 -17.01 -7.99
CA VAL A 94 -8.67 -18.07 -7.01
C VAL A 94 -7.71 -17.52 -5.96
N SER A 95 -6.71 -16.75 -6.40
CA SER A 95 -5.71 -16.13 -5.51
C SER A 95 -6.35 -15.15 -4.53
N THR A 96 -7.26 -14.27 -4.98
CA THR A 96 -7.99 -13.35 -4.10
C THR A 96 -8.89 -14.11 -3.14
N THR A 97 -9.64 -15.10 -3.62
CA THR A 97 -10.55 -15.87 -2.75
C THR A 97 -9.79 -16.57 -1.63
N MET A 98 -8.68 -17.23 -1.95
CA MET A 98 -7.81 -17.85 -0.95
C MET A 98 -7.11 -16.81 -0.07
N GLY A 99 -6.64 -15.73 -0.68
CA GLY A 99 -6.01 -14.59 0.00
C GLY A 99 -6.93 -13.89 0.98
N VAL A 100 -8.25 -14.00 0.83
CA VAL A 100 -9.23 -13.50 1.78
C VAL A 100 -9.61 -14.56 2.81
N LEU A 101 -10.02 -15.75 2.36
CA LEU A 101 -10.56 -16.77 3.25
C LEU A 101 -9.53 -17.29 4.26
N VAL A 102 -8.29 -17.48 3.84
CA VAL A 102 -7.24 -18.04 4.69
C VAL A 102 -6.89 -17.10 5.86
N PRO A 103 -6.47 -15.83 5.64
CA PRO A 103 -6.18 -14.93 6.76
C PRO A 103 -7.42 -14.58 7.59
N LEU A 104 -8.62 -14.55 6.99
CA LEU A 104 -9.86 -14.36 7.74
C LEU A 104 -10.11 -15.49 8.74
N ILE A 105 -10.02 -16.75 8.30
CA ILE A 105 -10.21 -17.92 9.17
C ILE A 105 -9.09 -18.00 10.21
N LEU A 106 -7.84 -17.83 9.80
CA LEU A 106 -6.69 -17.90 10.71
C LEU A 106 -6.74 -16.79 11.76
N GLY A 107 -7.02 -15.54 11.35
CA GLY A 107 -7.15 -14.41 12.26
C GLY A 107 -8.30 -14.59 13.24
N PHE A 108 -9.43 -15.13 12.78
CA PHE A 108 -10.53 -15.50 13.67
C PHE A 108 -10.11 -16.56 14.70
N LEU A 109 -9.48 -17.65 14.27
CA LEU A 109 -9.03 -18.71 15.17
C LEU A 109 -8.01 -18.20 16.18
N VAL A 110 -7.02 -17.41 15.74
CA VAL A 110 -6.04 -16.77 16.62
C VAL A 110 -6.73 -15.84 17.62
N GLY A 111 -7.67 -15.00 17.18
CA GLY A 111 -8.42 -14.11 18.08
C GLY A 111 -9.23 -14.88 19.12
N ARG A 112 -9.80 -16.04 18.76
CA ARG A 112 -10.48 -16.93 19.70
C ARG A 112 -9.52 -17.55 20.71
N LEU A 113 -8.34 -17.98 20.27
CA LEU A 113 -7.30 -18.55 21.14
C LEU A 113 -6.72 -17.51 22.11
N LEU A 114 -6.65 -16.24 21.69
CA LEU A 114 -6.26 -15.11 22.54
C LEU A 114 -7.36 -14.68 23.52
N GLY A 115 -8.56 -15.27 23.44
CA GLY A 115 -9.68 -14.94 24.33
C GLY A 115 -10.33 -13.59 24.05
N LEU A 116 -10.19 -13.05 22.83
CA LEU A 116 -10.79 -11.76 22.49
C LEU A 116 -12.33 -11.83 22.57
N PRO A 117 -13.00 -10.89 23.25
CA PRO A 117 -14.44 -10.93 23.47
C PRO A 117 -15.24 -10.57 22.21
N GLY A 118 -16.49 -11.04 22.19
CA GLY A 118 -17.48 -10.62 21.19
C GLY A 118 -17.06 -10.86 19.74
N ARG A 119 -16.98 -9.77 18.97
CA ARG A 119 -16.69 -9.77 17.52
C ARG A 119 -15.22 -9.50 17.21
N GLU A 120 -14.39 -9.19 18.20
CA GLU A 120 -12.97 -8.86 18.00
C GLU A 120 -12.17 -9.95 17.24
N PRO A 121 -12.39 -11.27 17.45
CA PRO A 121 -11.73 -12.28 16.61
C PRO A 121 -12.07 -12.16 15.13
N LEU A 122 -13.33 -11.85 14.79
CA LEU A 122 -13.75 -11.65 13.41
C LEU A 122 -13.12 -10.39 12.83
N VAL A 123 -13.08 -9.30 13.62
CA VAL A 123 -12.42 -8.05 13.22
C VAL A 123 -10.93 -8.29 12.96
N LEU A 124 -10.25 -9.08 13.80
CA LEU A 124 -8.86 -9.46 13.59
C LEU A 124 -8.66 -10.19 12.26
N GLY A 125 -9.50 -11.16 11.93
CA GLY A 125 -9.46 -11.84 10.63
C GLY A 125 -9.69 -10.89 9.44
N ILE A 126 -10.64 -9.96 9.56
CA ILE A 126 -10.91 -8.96 8.52
C ILE A 126 -9.72 -8.03 8.34
N LEU A 127 -9.08 -7.58 9.42
CA LEU A 127 -7.93 -6.66 9.37
C LEU A 127 -6.69 -7.29 8.73
N LEU A 128 -6.57 -8.63 8.75
CA LEU A 128 -5.43 -9.35 8.15
C LEU A 128 -5.60 -9.63 6.65
N THR A 129 -6.76 -9.30 6.08
CA THR A 129 -7.09 -9.61 4.67
C THR A 129 -6.54 -8.58 3.67
N PRO A 130 -6.73 -7.25 3.84
CA PRO A 130 -6.42 -6.28 2.79
C PRO A 130 -4.93 -6.21 2.43
N THR A 131 -4.66 -6.14 1.13
CA THR A 131 -3.31 -6.01 0.55
C THR A 131 -3.06 -4.60 -0.01
N SER A 132 -1.79 -4.14 -0.03
CA SER A 132 -1.43 -2.84 -0.64
C SER A 132 -1.06 -2.97 -2.12
N ILE A 133 -1.94 -2.49 -3.00
CA ILE A 133 -1.69 -2.47 -4.46
C ILE A 133 -0.57 -1.50 -4.86
N GLY A 134 -0.49 -0.32 -4.25
CA GLY A 134 0.47 0.72 -4.62
C GLY A 134 1.93 0.27 -4.42
N LEU A 135 2.23 -0.36 -3.30
CA LEU A 135 3.56 -0.90 -3.03
C LEU A 135 3.90 -2.06 -3.98
N THR A 136 2.98 -3.01 -4.13
CA THR A 136 3.16 -4.19 -5.00
C THR A 136 3.42 -3.78 -6.44
N LEU A 137 2.61 -2.85 -6.98
CA LEU A 137 2.78 -2.29 -8.31
C LEU A 137 4.16 -1.66 -8.48
N ARG A 138 4.55 -0.78 -7.54
CA ARG A 138 5.85 -0.10 -7.60
C ARG A 138 7.01 -1.09 -7.63
N VAL A 139 6.98 -2.12 -6.79
CA VAL A 139 8.01 -3.17 -6.75
C VAL A 139 8.06 -3.92 -8.08
N PHE A 140 6.92 -4.30 -8.66
CA PHE A 140 6.91 -5.02 -9.94
C PHE A 140 7.42 -4.19 -11.12
N ILE A 141 7.14 -2.88 -11.14
CA ILE A 141 7.69 -1.94 -12.12
C ILE A 141 9.22 -1.86 -11.96
N GLU A 142 9.71 -1.63 -10.74
CA GLU A 142 11.16 -1.53 -10.46
C GLU A 142 11.93 -2.81 -10.82
N LEU A 143 11.31 -3.98 -10.61
CA LEU A 143 11.91 -5.26 -10.96
C LEU A 143 11.77 -5.62 -12.45
N GLY A 144 11.01 -4.85 -13.25
CA GLY A 144 10.70 -5.17 -14.64
C GLY A 144 9.88 -6.46 -14.78
N LYS A 145 9.06 -6.77 -13.76
CA LYS A 145 8.27 -8.02 -13.67
C LYS A 145 6.76 -7.81 -13.74
N LEU A 146 6.31 -6.57 -13.92
CA LEU A 146 4.89 -6.22 -14.03
C LEU A 146 4.17 -7.05 -15.10
N ASN A 147 4.67 -7.06 -16.34
CA ASN A 147 4.07 -7.75 -17.49
C ASN A 147 4.41 -9.25 -17.58
N THR A 148 4.58 -9.91 -16.44
CA THR A 148 4.65 -11.38 -16.37
C THR A 148 3.30 -11.95 -15.95
N ASP A 149 3.05 -13.25 -16.19
CA ASP A 149 1.80 -13.89 -15.73
C ASP A 149 1.60 -13.72 -14.22
N TYR A 150 2.66 -13.89 -13.43
CA TYR A 150 2.59 -13.73 -11.98
C TYR A 150 2.41 -12.27 -11.56
N GLY A 151 3.09 -11.32 -12.23
CA GLY A 151 2.97 -9.89 -11.96
C GLY A 151 1.55 -9.38 -12.21
N ILE A 152 0.98 -9.68 -13.38
CA ILE A 152 -0.38 -9.28 -13.74
C ILE A 152 -1.43 -10.05 -12.92
N ALA A 153 -1.24 -11.35 -12.67
CA ALA A 153 -2.16 -12.10 -11.81
C ALA A 153 -2.20 -11.50 -10.40
N SER A 154 -1.04 -11.14 -9.83
CA SER A 154 -0.94 -10.49 -8.52
C SER A 154 -1.61 -9.12 -8.51
N LEU A 155 -1.32 -8.26 -9.50
CA LEU A 155 -1.95 -6.95 -9.63
C LEU A 155 -3.48 -7.05 -9.73
N THR A 156 -3.96 -7.95 -10.60
CA THR A 156 -5.40 -8.18 -10.80
C THR A 156 -6.05 -8.72 -9.52
N ALA A 157 -5.35 -9.61 -8.80
CA ALA A 157 -5.82 -10.14 -7.53
C ALA A 157 -5.91 -9.05 -6.45
N SER A 158 -4.95 -8.13 -6.37
CA SER A 158 -4.98 -6.99 -5.44
C SER A 158 -6.14 -6.04 -5.73
N ILE A 159 -6.48 -5.80 -7.00
CA ILE A 159 -7.66 -5.00 -7.35
C ILE A 159 -8.95 -5.67 -6.85
N LEU A 160 -9.09 -6.99 -7.05
CA LEU A 160 -10.25 -7.72 -6.56
C LEU A 160 -10.31 -7.75 -5.03
N ASP A 161 -9.15 -7.82 -4.37
CA ASP A 161 -9.03 -7.79 -2.91
C ASP A 161 -9.51 -6.46 -2.32
N ASP A 162 -9.21 -5.31 -2.94
CA ASP A 162 -9.70 -4.00 -2.47
C ASP A 162 -11.23 -3.94 -2.38
N PHE A 163 -11.95 -4.51 -3.36
CA PHE A 163 -13.41 -4.60 -3.32
C PHE A 163 -13.90 -5.53 -2.19
N MET A 164 -13.25 -6.69 -2.02
CA MET A 164 -13.60 -7.64 -0.97
C MET A 164 -13.31 -7.09 0.42
N GLY A 165 -12.18 -6.41 0.59
CA GLY A 165 -11.76 -5.76 1.84
C GLY A 165 -12.76 -4.69 2.27
N ILE A 166 -13.17 -3.80 1.37
CA ILE A 166 -14.22 -2.80 1.68
C ILE A 166 -15.55 -3.49 2.04
N ALA A 167 -15.96 -4.51 1.30
CA ALA A 167 -17.19 -5.25 1.60
C ALA A 167 -17.14 -5.90 2.99
N LEU A 168 -16.03 -6.55 3.35
CA LEU A 168 -15.82 -7.18 4.65
C LEU A 168 -15.76 -6.15 5.78
N LEU A 169 -15.08 -5.01 5.57
CA LEU A 169 -15.04 -3.93 6.55
C LEU A 169 -16.45 -3.36 6.81
N VAL A 170 -17.22 -3.08 5.76
CA VAL A 170 -18.58 -2.53 5.90
C VAL A 170 -19.51 -3.54 6.57
N LEU A 171 -19.49 -4.81 6.19
CA LEU A 171 -20.41 -5.82 6.72
C LEU A 171 -20.00 -6.34 8.10
N GLY A 172 -18.70 -6.51 8.33
CA GLY A 172 -18.15 -7.16 9.51
C GLY A 172 -17.84 -6.19 10.66
N VAL A 173 -17.40 -4.97 10.34
CA VAL A 173 -16.98 -3.95 11.31
C VAL A 173 -18.02 -2.84 11.43
N ALA A 174 -18.40 -2.18 10.33
CA ALA A 174 -19.24 -0.98 10.39
C ALA A 174 -20.71 -1.22 10.80
N ARG A 175 -21.18 -2.47 10.79
CA ARG A 175 -22.53 -2.89 11.22
C ARG A 175 -22.58 -3.49 12.63
N GLY A 176 -21.48 -3.47 13.38
CA GLY A 176 -21.40 -3.92 14.77
C GLY A 176 -21.36 -2.75 15.74
#